data_AF-A0A8H5SS92-F1
#
_entry.id   AF-A0A8H5SS92-F1
#
_cell.length_a   1.000
_cell.length_b   1.000
_cell.length_c   1.000
_cell.angle_alpha   90.00
_cell.angle_beta   90.00
_cell.angle_gamma   90.00
#
_symmetry.space_group_name_H-M   'P 1'
#
loop_
_entity.id
_entity.type
_entity.pdbx_description
1 polymer ?
#
loop_
_entity_poly.entity_id
_entity_poly.type
_entity_poly.pdbx_seq_one_letter_code
_entity_poly.pdbx_strand_id
1 'polypeptide(L)'
;MKKENIDIVVQLIIRKKLAVPFISWGIQKSRNEFDSYTQAERIVETHAKRLTERMQSSRESWVCPILPGFSERSPSARSNTGRAILQAYTSSPSQDADSYYRWDPVLYEWSCVVKEVTLFRGATGQNMDKIFGPGSHQDLFTPWNCLFLNPAVGEALSNGLVAIVPDIDLEPITSKAAQDDERLEQWERMPVKEYKLFVLSQRSKEVMTESFIKEQHGIRTLLDLHERKLQFRTDFRPKEKYLWWAFMFSVLKRAWRQDQQEKETFQQDVSEAARYWGVQTEHVKRDQVRGLLEEFGQDIEGILPVRADIDNCHEAGDEGTSYHAAAALVCQTIECAMPRKAECVEDEETDIDDDDYFKDRFLDR
;
A
#
# COMPACT_ATOMS: atom_id res chain seq x y z
N MET A 1 17.41 32.44 -15.30
CA MET A 1 17.22 31.05 -15.75
C MET A 1 16.46 30.16 -14.73
N LYS A 2 15.51 30.70 -13.93
CA LYS A 2 14.91 30.00 -12.78
C LYS A 2 13.42 30.31 -12.49
N LYS A 3 12.62 30.61 -13.51
CA LYS A 3 11.15 30.72 -13.41
C LYS A 3 10.44 29.95 -14.53
N GLU A 4 11.08 29.86 -15.69
CA GLU A 4 10.60 29.14 -16.87
C GLU A 4 10.43 27.63 -16.66
N ASN A 5 11.23 26.96 -15.81
CA ASN A 5 11.15 25.51 -15.68
C ASN A 5 9.93 25.01 -14.87
N ILE A 6 9.39 25.84 -13.97
CA ILE A 6 8.17 25.52 -13.22
C ILE A 6 6.94 25.73 -14.11
N ASP A 7 6.94 26.79 -14.91
CA ASP A 7 5.94 26.99 -15.97
C ASP A 7 5.97 25.83 -16.96
N ILE A 8 7.13 25.26 -17.31
CA ILE A 8 7.21 24.12 -18.23
C ILE A 8 6.53 22.86 -17.67
N VAL A 9 6.67 22.54 -16.37
CA VAL A 9 6.05 21.34 -15.77
C VAL A 9 4.53 21.51 -15.66
N VAL A 10 4.07 22.69 -15.24
CA VAL A 10 2.63 23.02 -15.18
C VAL A 10 2.04 23.06 -16.61
N GLN A 11 2.76 23.63 -17.58
CA GLN A 11 2.36 23.64 -18.99
C GLN A 11 2.41 22.26 -19.64
N LEU A 12 3.26 21.33 -19.19
CA LEU A 12 3.28 19.93 -19.67
C LEU A 12 2.06 19.15 -19.18
N ILE A 13 1.63 19.39 -17.95
CA ILE A 13 0.40 18.83 -17.37
C ILE A 13 -0.83 19.42 -18.09
N ILE A 14 -0.82 20.73 -18.38
CA ILE A 14 -1.90 21.42 -19.12
C ILE A 14 -1.92 21.02 -20.62
N ARG A 15 -0.77 20.92 -21.31
CA ARG A 15 -0.71 20.54 -22.73
C ARG A 15 -1.11 19.09 -22.98
N LYS A 16 -0.84 18.17 -22.05
CA LYS A 16 -1.36 16.79 -22.14
C LYS A 16 -2.90 16.71 -22.00
N LYS A 17 -3.56 17.74 -21.42
CA LYS A 17 -5.04 17.88 -21.43
C LYS A 17 -5.60 18.36 -22.79
N LEU A 18 -4.82 19.05 -23.63
CA LEU A 18 -5.29 19.66 -24.88
C LEU A 18 -5.12 18.78 -26.14
N ALA A 19 -4.52 17.60 -26.02
CA ALA A 19 -4.31 16.68 -27.15
C ALA A 19 -5.39 15.58 -27.27
N VAL A 20 -6.53 15.71 -26.57
CA VAL A 20 -7.66 14.78 -26.70
C VAL A 20 -8.69 15.40 -27.65
N PRO A 21 -9.01 14.78 -28.80
CA PRO A 21 -10.13 15.23 -29.62
C PRO A 21 -11.43 14.99 -28.86
N PHE A 22 -12.10 16.07 -28.48
CA PHE A 22 -13.41 16.05 -27.82
C PHE A 22 -14.47 15.74 -28.88
N ILE A 23 -14.80 14.45 -29.08
CA ILE A 23 -16.00 14.07 -29.83
C ILE A 23 -17.21 14.32 -28.92
N SER A 24 -17.90 15.42 -29.20
CA SER A 24 -19.14 15.83 -28.53
C SER A 24 -20.25 14.81 -28.82
N TRP A 25 -20.62 14.02 -27.80
CA TRP A 25 -21.96 13.42 -27.71
C TRP A 25 -22.70 14.07 -26.54
N GLY A 26 -23.81 14.74 -26.87
CA GLY A 26 -24.65 15.46 -25.92
C GLY A 26 -25.43 14.49 -25.04
N ILE A 27 -24.98 14.35 -23.79
CA ILE A 27 -25.80 13.85 -22.70
C ILE A 27 -25.70 14.87 -21.57
N GLN A 28 -26.85 15.48 -21.28
CA GLN A 28 -27.06 16.46 -20.22
C GLN A 28 -26.91 15.77 -18.87
N LYS A 29 -25.66 15.68 -18.38
CA LYS A 29 -25.30 15.06 -17.11
C LYS A 29 -25.51 16.10 -15.99
N SER A 30 -26.34 15.74 -15.02
CA SER A 30 -26.53 16.50 -13.78
C SER A 30 -25.17 16.80 -13.13
N ARG A 31 -24.98 18.07 -12.75
CA ARG A 31 -23.92 18.52 -11.86
C ARG A 31 -24.08 17.79 -10.52
N ASN A 32 -23.41 16.65 -10.35
CA ASN A 32 -23.04 16.23 -9.02
C ASN A 32 -21.83 17.07 -8.60
N GLU A 33 -22.04 17.91 -7.59
CA GLU A 33 -20.99 18.53 -6.79
C GLU A 33 -20.08 17.43 -6.23
N PHE A 34 -18.77 17.70 -6.20
CA PHE A 34 -17.66 16.81 -5.80
C PHE A 34 -17.17 15.82 -6.87
N ASP A 35 -16.51 16.37 -7.89
CA ASP A 35 -15.51 15.60 -8.64
C ASP A 35 -14.28 15.36 -7.75
N SER A 36 -14.13 14.13 -7.26
CA SER A 36 -13.00 13.67 -6.45
C SER A 36 -11.65 13.96 -7.11
N TYR A 37 -11.61 14.06 -8.45
CA TYR A 37 -10.39 14.40 -9.18
C TYR A 37 -10.00 15.86 -8.98
N THR A 38 -10.94 16.81 -9.10
CA THR A 38 -10.68 18.24 -8.86
C THR A 38 -10.27 18.50 -7.41
N GLN A 39 -10.81 17.75 -6.45
CA GLN A 39 -10.38 17.83 -5.04
C GLN A 39 -8.96 17.28 -4.84
N ALA A 40 -8.64 16.14 -5.44
CA ALA A 40 -7.28 15.61 -5.43
C ALA A 40 -6.29 16.57 -6.12
N GLU A 41 -6.64 17.18 -7.25
CA GLU A 41 -5.81 18.17 -7.96
C GLU A 41 -5.54 19.39 -7.06
N ARG A 42 -6.54 19.94 -6.38
CA ARG A 42 -6.35 21.05 -5.42
C ARG A 42 -5.52 20.66 -4.21
N ILE A 43 -5.71 19.45 -3.68
CA ILE A 43 -4.92 18.94 -2.55
C ILE A 43 -3.47 18.76 -2.99
N VAL A 44 -3.22 18.17 -4.15
CA VAL A 44 -1.88 18.01 -4.72
C VAL A 44 -1.25 19.36 -5.06
N GLU A 45 -1.97 20.33 -5.60
CA GLU A 45 -1.47 21.68 -5.84
C GLU A 45 -1.17 22.42 -4.54
N THR A 46 -2.04 22.29 -3.53
CA THR A 46 -1.82 22.89 -2.21
C THR A 46 -0.64 22.24 -1.50
N HIS A 47 -0.49 20.91 -1.59
CA HIS A 47 0.68 20.20 -1.09
C HIS A 47 1.92 20.58 -1.86
N ALA A 48 1.91 20.54 -3.19
CA ALA A 48 3.03 20.96 -4.01
C ALA A 48 3.44 22.39 -3.67
N LYS A 49 2.48 23.29 -3.45
CA LYS A 49 2.73 24.68 -3.02
C LYS A 49 3.29 24.76 -1.60
N ARG A 50 2.71 24.09 -0.60
CA ARG A 50 3.21 24.07 0.79
C ARG A 50 4.58 23.41 0.89
N LEU A 51 4.78 22.32 0.16
CA LEU A 51 6.06 21.65 -0.01
C LEU A 51 7.05 22.62 -0.65
N THR A 52 6.68 23.32 -1.72
CA THR A 52 7.51 24.37 -2.36
C THR A 52 7.82 25.54 -1.42
N GLU A 53 6.86 26.00 -0.61
CA GLU A 53 7.04 27.09 0.36
C GLU A 53 7.97 26.67 1.51
N ARG A 54 7.81 25.45 2.05
CA ARG A 54 8.73 24.87 3.06
C ARG A 54 10.11 24.54 2.47
N MET A 55 10.17 24.19 1.18
CA MET A 55 11.42 23.95 0.44
C MET A 55 12.19 25.24 0.14
N GLN A 56 11.55 26.41 0.13
CA GLN A 56 12.24 27.69 -0.07
C GLN A 56 13.03 28.14 1.16
N SER A 57 12.77 27.60 2.37
CA SER A 57 13.51 27.93 3.59
C SER A 57 14.73 27.02 3.85
N SER A 58 14.79 25.81 3.26
CA SER A 58 15.97 24.93 3.33
C SER A 58 16.73 24.97 2.00
N ARG A 59 17.84 25.73 1.97
CA ARG A 59 18.46 26.20 0.72
C ARG A 59 19.27 25.16 -0.06
N GLU A 60 19.33 23.91 0.37
CA GLU A 60 20.20 22.88 -0.25
C GLU A 60 19.56 21.48 -0.27
N SER A 61 18.49 21.27 -1.05
CA SER A 61 18.08 19.93 -1.47
C SER A 61 17.21 20.01 -2.73
N TRP A 62 17.76 19.49 -3.82
CA TRP A 62 17.38 19.80 -5.19
C TRP A 62 16.20 18.97 -5.71
N VAL A 63 15.54 19.55 -6.72
CA VAL A 63 14.64 18.95 -7.73
C VAL A 63 14.92 17.46 -7.96
N CYS A 64 14.24 16.60 -7.21
CA CYS A 64 13.97 15.24 -7.65
C CYS A 64 12.73 15.36 -8.55
N PRO A 65 12.76 14.99 -9.84
CA PRO A 65 11.54 14.83 -10.62
C PRO A 65 10.79 13.66 -10.01
N ILE A 66 9.90 13.98 -9.06
CA ILE A 66 9.13 13.02 -8.26
C ILE A 66 8.06 12.29 -9.12
N LEU A 67 7.90 12.68 -10.38
CA LEU A 67 7.19 11.88 -11.38
C LEU A 67 8.23 11.09 -12.18
N PRO A 68 8.44 9.79 -11.89
CA PRO A 68 9.34 8.98 -12.67
C PRO A 68 8.83 8.88 -14.10
N GLY A 69 9.75 8.88 -15.05
CA GLY A 69 9.48 8.19 -16.31
C GLY A 69 9.08 6.77 -15.94
N PHE A 70 7.86 6.37 -16.31
CA PHE A 70 7.37 5.01 -16.14
C PHE A 70 8.38 4.07 -16.80
N SER A 71 9.29 3.52 -16.01
CA SER A 71 10.12 2.41 -16.46
C SER A 71 9.14 1.27 -16.67
N GLU A 72 8.78 1.00 -17.92
CA GLU A 72 8.09 -0.23 -18.30
C GLU A 72 8.82 -1.37 -17.62
N ARG A 73 8.10 -2.07 -16.74
CA ARG A 73 8.68 -3.21 -16.02
C ARG A 73 8.92 -4.28 -17.06
N SER A 74 10.14 -4.80 -17.14
CA SER A 74 10.41 -5.95 -17.98
C SER A 74 9.47 -7.11 -17.57
N PRO A 75 8.71 -7.70 -18.50
CA PRO A 75 7.84 -8.85 -18.22
C PRO A 75 8.59 -10.00 -17.54
N SER A 76 9.87 -10.17 -17.87
CA SER A 76 10.77 -11.17 -17.29
C SER A 76 10.92 -11.02 -15.77
N ALA A 77 11.01 -9.78 -15.27
CA ALA A 77 11.16 -9.51 -13.84
C ALA A 77 9.93 -10.01 -13.07
N ARG A 78 8.72 -9.79 -13.60
CA ARG A 78 7.46 -10.24 -12.98
C ARG A 78 7.36 -11.76 -12.91
N SER A 79 7.71 -12.46 -14.01
CA SER A 79 7.70 -13.93 -14.03
C SER A 79 8.69 -14.52 -13.01
N ASN A 80 9.87 -13.92 -12.90
CA ASN A 80 10.88 -14.34 -11.93
C ASN A 80 10.43 -14.10 -10.49
N THR A 81 9.79 -12.95 -10.21
CA THR A 81 9.27 -12.64 -8.87
C THR A 81 8.20 -13.64 -8.44
N GLY A 82 7.21 -13.93 -9.29
CA GLY A 82 6.18 -14.92 -8.97
C GLY A 82 6.74 -16.30 -8.61
N ARG A 83 7.76 -16.76 -9.35
CA ARG A 83 8.46 -18.02 -9.03
C ARG A 83 9.23 -17.95 -7.71
N ALA A 84 9.92 -16.85 -7.45
CA ALA A 84 10.66 -16.65 -6.21
C ALA A 84 9.71 -16.63 -4.99
N ILE A 85 8.54 -16.00 -5.11
CA ILE A 85 7.52 -15.98 -4.04
C ILE A 85 7.04 -17.40 -3.80
N LEU A 86 6.65 -18.13 -4.86
CA LEU A 86 6.18 -19.50 -4.71
C LEU A 86 7.20 -20.38 -3.98
N GLN A 87 8.49 -20.26 -4.33
CA GLN A 87 9.56 -21.00 -3.67
C GLN A 87 9.75 -20.61 -2.19
N ALA A 88 9.66 -19.31 -1.86
CA ALA A 88 9.86 -18.82 -0.50
C ALA A 88 8.70 -19.20 0.44
N TYR A 89 7.46 -19.13 -0.05
CA TYR A 89 6.26 -19.33 0.73
C TYR A 89 5.80 -20.78 0.80
N THR A 90 6.44 -21.72 0.10
CA THR A 90 6.01 -23.13 0.05
C THR A 90 7.18 -24.08 0.34
N SER A 91 7.04 -24.92 1.38
CA SER A 91 8.12 -25.82 1.86
C SER A 91 8.49 -26.92 0.88
N SER A 92 7.60 -27.21 -0.05
CA SER A 92 7.84 -28.00 -1.26
C SER A 92 6.64 -27.73 -2.17
N PRO A 93 6.82 -27.28 -3.42
CA PRO A 93 5.77 -27.44 -4.39
C PRO A 93 5.53 -28.95 -4.44
N SER A 94 4.42 -29.44 -3.88
CA SER A 94 4.02 -30.81 -4.13
C SER A 94 4.07 -30.97 -5.64
N GLN A 95 4.79 -31.99 -6.15
CA GLN A 95 4.93 -32.22 -7.59
C GLN A 95 3.56 -32.32 -8.29
N ASP A 96 2.48 -32.49 -7.53
CA ASP A 96 1.09 -32.58 -7.95
C ASP A 96 0.27 -31.27 -7.84
N ALA A 97 0.81 -30.19 -7.27
CA ALA A 97 0.16 -28.89 -7.37
C ALA A 97 0.49 -28.32 -8.73
N ASP A 98 -0.47 -28.37 -9.65
CA ASP A 98 -0.45 -27.60 -10.89
C ASP A 98 0.17 -26.23 -10.61
N SER A 99 1.18 -25.86 -11.40
CA SER A 99 2.06 -24.68 -11.20
C SER A 99 1.32 -23.33 -11.05
N TYR A 100 0.00 -23.35 -11.26
CA TYR A 100 -0.93 -22.23 -11.19
C TYR A 100 -1.48 -21.97 -9.79
N TYR A 101 -1.54 -22.96 -8.89
CA TYR A 101 -2.11 -22.75 -7.55
C TYR A 101 -1.13 -22.04 -6.63
N ARG A 102 -1.62 -20.99 -5.98
CA ARG A 102 -0.86 -20.18 -5.02
C ARG A 102 -1.58 -20.16 -3.68
N TRP A 103 -0.81 -20.18 -2.60
CA TRP A 103 -1.35 -20.10 -1.25
C TRP A 103 -1.68 -18.66 -0.89
N ASP A 104 -2.92 -18.41 -0.49
CA ASP A 104 -3.37 -17.14 0.09
C ASP A 104 -3.27 -17.22 1.63
N PRO A 105 -2.39 -16.43 2.28
CA PRO A 105 -2.22 -16.47 3.72
C PRO A 105 -3.37 -15.83 4.50
N VAL A 106 -4.25 -15.06 3.84
CA VAL A 106 -5.43 -14.44 4.49
C VAL A 106 -6.61 -15.41 4.44
N LEU A 107 -6.90 -15.99 3.27
CA LEU A 107 -8.04 -16.90 3.11
C LEU A 107 -7.73 -18.35 3.53
N TYR A 108 -6.45 -18.69 3.70
CA TYR A 108 -5.98 -20.03 4.05
C TYR A 108 -6.30 -21.09 2.99
N GLU A 109 -6.22 -20.72 1.71
CA GLU A 109 -6.54 -21.62 0.61
C GLU A 109 -5.51 -21.60 -0.52
N TRP A 110 -5.42 -22.72 -1.23
CA TRP A 110 -4.74 -22.81 -2.52
C TRP A 110 -5.71 -22.41 -3.61
N SER A 111 -5.33 -21.43 -4.42
CA SER A 111 -6.19 -20.91 -5.46
C SER A 111 -5.41 -20.44 -6.67
N CYS A 112 -5.95 -20.68 -7.87
CA CYS A 112 -5.38 -20.23 -9.14
C CYS A 112 -5.70 -18.76 -9.46
N VAL A 113 -6.65 -18.15 -8.74
CA VAL A 113 -7.04 -16.73 -8.96
C VAL A 113 -6.23 -15.75 -8.11
N VAL A 114 -5.36 -16.25 -7.24
CA VAL A 114 -4.52 -15.45 -6.34
C VAL A 114 -3.47 -14.69 -7.13
N LYS A 115 -3.34 -13.39 -6.82
CA LYS A 115 -2.44 -12.46 -7.51
C LYS A 115 -1.28 -12.06 -6.61
N GLU A 116 -0.15 -11.76 -7.25
CA GLU A 116 0.97 -11.11 -6.58
C GLU A 116 0.59 -9.66 -6.24
N VAL A 117 0.70 -9.33 -4.96
CA VAL A 117 0.49 -7.99 -4.42
C VAL A 117 1.81 -7.49 -3.85
N THR A 118 2.33 -6.41 -4.44
CA THR A 118 3.54 -5.75 -3.96
C THR A 118 3.20 -4.78 -2.83
N LEU A 119 3.90 -4.88 -1.70
CA LEU A 119 3.70 -4.06 -0.50
C LEU A 119 4.23 -2.63 -0.70
N PHE A 120 5.45 -2.49 -1.20
CA PHE A 120 6.02 -1.23 -1.69
C PHE A 120 5.96 -1.18 -3.22
N ARG A 121 5.25 -0.21 -3.79
CA ARG A 121 5.01 -0.19 -5.24
C ARG A 121 6.20 0.35 -6.03
N GLY A 122 6.59 -0.38 -7.07
CA GLY A 122 7.82 -0.11 -7.83
C GLY A 122 7.92 1.17 -8.64
N ALA A 123 6.85 1.95 -8.81
CA ALA A 123 6.96 3.25 -9.47
C ALA A 123 7.88 4.19 -8.67
N THR A 124 7.90 4.05 -7.35
CA THR A 124 8.80 4.79 -6.44
C THR A 124 10.01 3.97 -6.01
N GLY A 125 10.38 2.91 -6.74
CA GLY A 125 11.47 1.99 -6.36
C GLY A 125 12.80 2.70 -6.08
N GLN A 126 13.09 3.80 -6.78
CA GLN A 126 14.29 4.63 -6.56
C GLN A 126 14.31 5.31 -5.18
N ASN A 127 13.14 5.50 -4.56
CA ASN A 127 13.03 6.07 -3.22
C ASN A 127 13.20 5.00 -2.14
N MET A 128 13.15 3.69 -2.45
CA MET A 128 13.31 2.64 -1.45
C MET A 128 14.63 2.78 -0.68
N ASP A 129 15.71 3.10 -1.37
CA ASP A 129 17.02 3.31 -0.73
C ASP A 129 17.05 4.54 0.17
N LYS A 130 16.33 5.60 -0.22
CA LYS A 130 16.23 6.83 0.56
C LYS A 130 15.37 6.64 1.80
N ILE A 131 14.34 5.80 1.71
CA ILE A 131 13.36 5.58 2.77
C ILE A 131 13.88 4.54 3.77
N PHE A 132 14.33 3.40 3.26
CA PHE A 132 14.66 2.22 4.05
C PHE A 132 16.17 1.94 4.14
N GLY A 133 17.00 2.80 3.57
CA GLY A 133 18.44 2.67 3.55
C GLY A 133 18.99 1.92 2.32
N PRO A 134 20.31 2.03 2.07
CA PRO A 134 20.96 1.54 0.86
C PRO A 134 20.69 0.06 0.56
N GLY A 135 20.47 -0.27 -0.71
CA GLY A 135 20.23 -1.65 -1.18
C GLY A 135 18.78 -2.13 -1.07
N SER A 136 17.89 -1.35 -0.44
CA SER A 136 16.47 -1.69 -0.31
C SER A 136 15.73 -1.79 -1.64
N HIS A 137 16.18 -1.10 -2.69
CA HIS A 137 15.62 -1.23 -4.04
C HIS A 137 15.77 -2.65 -4.63
N GLN A 138 16.76 -3.43 -4.17
CA GLN A 138 16.98 -4.80 -4.64
C GLN A 138 15.85 -5.74 -4.21
N ASP A 139 15.13 -5.39 -3.15
CA ASP A 139 14.00 -6.15 -2.64
C ASP A 139 12.71 -5.91 -3.46
N LEU A 140 12.70 -4.95 -4.39
CA LEU A 140 11.46 -4.54 -5.07
C LEU A 140 10.72 -5.69 -5.74
N PHE A 141 11.47 -6.64 -6.28
CA PHE A 141 11.01 -7.80 -7.05
C PHE A 141 11.34 -9.11 -6.35
N THR A 142 11.43 -9.10 -5.02
CA THR A 142 11.73 -10.27 -4.20
C THR A 142 10.53 -10.66 -3.34
N PRO A 143 10.51 -11.89 -2.80
CA PRO A 143 9.44 -12.33 -1.92
C PRO A 143 9.30 -11.51 -0.64
N TRP A 144 10.35 -10.76 -0.26
CA TRP A 144 10.35 -9.87 0.90
C TRP A 144 9.37 -8.71 0.77
N ASN A 145 9.05 -8.27 -0.45
CA ASN A 145 8.18 -7.13 -0.73
C ASN A 145 6.84 -7.54 -1.37
N CYS A 146 6.52 -8.83 -1.40
CA CYS A 146 5.35 -9.35 -2.10
C CYS A 146 4.60 -10.40 -1.28
N LEU A 147 3.28 -10.43 -1.48
CA LEU A 147 2.37 -11.46 -0.98
C LEU A 147 1.52 -12.01 -2.11
N PHE A 148 1.08 -13.25 -1.98
CA PHE A 148 0.02 -13.81 -2.80
C PHE A 148 -1.31 -13.58 -2.10
N LEU A 149 -2.20 -12.80 -2.69
CA LEU A 149 -3.52 -12.49 -2.12
C LEU A 149 -4.63 -12.68 -3.15
N ASN A 150 -5.80 -13.09 -2.68
CA ASN A 150 -7.03 -13.03 -3.44
C ASN A 150 -7.22 -11.61 -4.00
N PRO A 151 -7.66 -11.45 -5.26
CA PRO A 151 -7.82 -10.14 -5.88
C PRO A 151 -8.64 -9.15 -5.05
N ALA A 152 -9.70 -9.60 -4.37
CA ALA A 152 -10.54 -8.74 -3.54
C ALA A 152 -9.80 -8.24 -2.29
N VAL A 153 -9.02 -9.10 -1.63
CA VAL A 153 -8.19 -8.73 -0.47
C VAL A 153 -7.05 -7.79 -0.90
N GLY A 154 -6.39 -8.11 -2.02
CA GLY A 154 -5.34 -7.25 -2.58
C GLY A 154 -5.86 -5.86 -2.99
N GLU A 155 -7.07 -5.79 -3.54
CA GLU A 155 -7.75 -4.54 -3.85
C GLU A 155 -8.14 -3.78 -2.59
N ALA A 156 -8.69 -4.45 -1.57
CA ALA A 156 -9.03 -3.84 -0.29
C ALA A 156 -7.80 -3.20 0.37
N LEU A 157 -6.66 -3.90 0.38
CA LEU A 157 -5.38 -3.39 0.87
C LEU A 157 -4.92 -2.16 0.04
N SER A 158 -5.03 -2.25 -1.28
CA SER A 158 -4.67 -1.16 -2.20
C SER A 158 -5.56 0.08 -2.06
N ASN A 159 -6.81 -0.11 -1.64
CA ASN A 159 -7.81 0.94 -1.46
C ASN A 159 -7.81 1.51 -0.03
N GLY A 160 -7.00 0.96 0.87
CA GLY A 160 -6.92 1.40 2.26
C GLY A 160 -8.08 0.94 3.15
N LEU A 161 -8.84 -0.08 2.72
CA LEU A 161 -9.94 -0.63 3.51
C LEU A 161 -9.43 -1.56 4.61
N VAL A 162 -8.34 -2.27 4.31
CA VAL A 162 -7.65 -3.16 5.25
C VAL A 162 -6.17 -2.79 5.32
N ALA A 163 -5.52 -3.25 6.38
CA ALA A 163 -4.11 -3.13 6.65
C ALA A 163 -3.58 -4.47 7.18
N ILE A 164 -2.27 -4.67 7.09
CA ILE A 164 -1.60 -5.78 7.77
C ILE A 164 -0.86 -5.18 8.96
N VAL A 165 -1.04 -5.76 10.13
CA VAL A 165 -0.43 -5.34 11.40
C VAL A 165 0.22 -6.52 12.11
N PRO A 166 1.16 -6.30 13.04
CA PRO A 166 1.67 -7.34 13.93
C PRO A 166 0.55 -8.11 14.64
N ASP A 167 0.69 -9.43 14.71
CA ASP A 167 -0.21 -10.29 15.50
C ASP A 167 0.21 -10.27 16.97
N ILE A 168 -0.24 -9.24 17.68
CA ILE A 168 0.00 -9.03 19.10
C ILE A 168 -1.36 -8.94 19.78
N ASP A 169 -1.53 -9.58 20.93
CA ASP A 169 -2.74 -9.36 21.71
C ASP A 169 -2.59 -8.01 22.43
N LEU A 170 -3.31 -6.97 22.02
CA LEU A 170 -3.31 -5.68 22.70
C LEU A 170 -4.55 -5.57 23.59
N GLU A 171 -4.39 -4.98 24.78
CA GLU A 171 -5.55 -4.69 25.62
C GLU A 171 -6.35 -3.50 25.05
N PRO A 172 -7.63 -3.32 25.43
CA PRO A 172 -8.37 -2.12 25.09
C PRO A 172 -7.64 -0.84 25.55
N ILE A 173 -7.79 0.24 24.78
CA ILE A 173 -7.10 1.54 24.95
C ILE A 173 -7.21 2.10 26.39
N THR A 174 -8.23 1.70 27.14
CA THR A 174 -8.48 2.13 28.52
C THR A 174 -7.50 1.55 29.56
N SER A 175 -6.61 0.64 29.18
CA SER A 175 -5.76 -0.08 30.14
C SER A 175 -4.26 -0.07 29.78
N LYS A 176 -3.45 0.17 30.82
CA LYS A 176 -2.00 -0.04 30.98
C LYS A 176 -1.15 -0.11 29.68
N ALA A 177 -0.85 1.06 29.10
CA ALA A 177 0.08 1.22 27.97
C ALA A 177 1.47 0.55 28.16
N ALA A 178 1.91 0.32 29.40
CA ALA A 178 3.18 -0.35 29.68
C ALA A 178 3.19 -1.85 29.29
N GLN A 179 2.03 -2.53 29.32
CA GLN A 179 1.96 -3.95 28.96
C GLN A 179 2.01 -4.15 27.43
N ASP A 180 1.46 -3.21 26.68
CA ASP A 180 1.52 -3.24 25.22
C ASP A 180 2.96 -3.16 24.71
N ASP A 181 3.82 -2.33 25.33
CA ASP A 181 5.22 -2.26 24.91
C ASP A 181 5.95 -3.56 25.17
N GLU A 182 5.73 -4.20 26.32
CA GLU A 182 6.39 -5.46 26.65
C GLU A 182 6.00 -6.53 25.61
N ARG A 183 4.73 -6.58 25.21
CA ARG A 183 4.25 -7.50 24.17
C ARG A 183 4.83 -7.17 22.80
N LEU A 184 4.97 -5.89 22.46
CA LEU A 184 5.61 -5.45 21.22
C LEU A 184 7.11 -5.78 21.19
N GLU A 185 7.84 -5.49 22.26
CA GLU A 185 9.25 -5.88 22.40
C GLU A 185 9.44 -7.40 22.31
N GLN A 186 8.52 -8.17 22.88
CA GLN A 186 8.54 -9.63 22.74
C GLN A 186 8.35 -10.03 21.28
N TRP A 187 7.36 -9.46 20.59
CA TRP A 187 7.13 -9.69 19.16
C TRP A 187 8.35 -9.29 18.32
N GLU A 188 9.00 -8.16 18.61
CA GLU A 188 10.25 -7.69 17.97
C GLU A 188 11.45 -8.60 18.22
N ARG A 189 11.47 -9.35 19.32
CA ARG A 189 12.50 -10.36 19.60
C ARG A 189 12.22 -11.73 18.96
N MET A 190 11.00 -11.98 18.49
CA MET A 190 10.67 -13.27 17.86
C MET A 190 11.47 -13.50 16.56
N PRO A 191 11.98 -14.72 16.32
CA PRO A 191 12.72 -15.03 15.08
C PRO A 191 11.82 -15.02 13.84
N VAL A 192 10.55 -15.36 14.01
CA VAL A 192 9.51 -15.36 12.97
C VAL A 192 8.43 -14.39 13.41
N LYS A 193 8.14 -13.39 12.59
CA LYS A 193 7.11 -12.38 12.86
C LYS A 193 5.77 -12.86 12.36
N GLU A 194 4.76 -12.83 13.23
CA GLU A 194 3.37 -13.11 12.83
C GLU A 194 2.58 -11.81 12.65
N TYR A 195 1.60 -11.88 11.75
CA TYR A 195 0.81 -10.73 11.32
C TYR A 195 -0.67 -11.10 11.27
N LYS A 196 -1.54 -10.10 11.38
CA LYS A 196 -2.98 -10.23 11.18
C LYS A 196 -3.51 -9.12 10.28
N LEU A 197 -4.66 -9.36 9.66
CA LEU A 197 -5.37 -8.37 8.88
C LEU A 197 -6.21 -7.49 9.81
N PHE A 198 -6.14 -6.18 9.64
CA PHE A 198 -6.92 -5.20 10.38
C PHE A 198 -7.78 -4.39 9.40
N VAL A 199 -9.01 -4.07 9.80
CA VAL A 199 -9.96 -3.34 8.94
C VAL A 199 -10.00 -1.90 9.44
N LEU A 200 -9.59 -0.94 8.61
CA LEU A 200 -9.38 0.46 9.02
C LEU A 200 -10.66 1.30 9.01
N SER A 201 -11.80 0.77 8.57
CA SER A 201 -13.08 1.48 8.56
C SER A 201 -14.22 0.48 8.70
N GLN A 202 -14.35 -0.12 9.88
CA GLN A 202 -15.27 -1.23 10.12
C GLN A 202 -16.74 -0.89 9.83
N ARG A 203 -17.08 0.41 9.89
CA ARG A 203 -18.44 0.93 9.66
C ARG A 203 -18.69 1.39 8.23
N SER A 204 -17.70 1.33 7.34
CA SER A 204 -17.89 1.78 5.96
C SER A 204 -18.79 0.79 5.21
N LYS A 205 -19.63 1.32 4.32
CA LYS A 205 -20.51 0.48 3.49
C LYS A 205 -19.71 -0.47 2.62
N GLU A 206 -18.53 -0.06 2.16
CA GLU A 206 -17.66 -0.87 1.30
C GLU A 206 -17.15 -2.12 2.00
N VAL A 207 -16.84 -2.03 3.30
CA VAL A 207 -16.38 -3.15 4.12
C VAL A 207 -17.52 -4.11 4.46
N MET A 208 -18.72 -3.58 4.70
CA MET A 208 -19.92 -4.36 5.03
C MET A 208 -20.63 -4.94 3.81
N THR A 209 -20.31 -4.47 2.60
CA THR A 209 -20.90 -5.00 1.37
C THR A 209 -20.38 -6.42 1.18
N GLU A 210 -21.30 -7.36 0.94
CA GLU A 210 -20.94 -8.74 0.60
C GLU A 210 -20.03 -8.71 -0.63
N SER A 211 -18.78 -9.09 -0.42
CA SER A 211 -17.76 -9.07 -1.46
C SER A 211 -17.60 -10.48 -1.97
N PHE A 212 -17.31 -10.63 -3.27
CA PHE A 212 -17.29 -11.88 -4.05
C PHE A 212 -16.30 -12.98 -3.56
N ILE A 213 -15.77 -12.88 -2.35
CA ILE A 213 -15.11 -13.98 -1.66
C ILE A 213 -16.20 -15.04 -1.47
N LYS A 214 -16.09 -16.16 -2.18
CA LYS A 214 -17.06 -17.26 -2.15
C LYS A 214 -17.40 -17.58 -0.69
N GLU A 215 -18.64 -18.00 -0.41
CA GLU A 215 -19.10 -18.48 0.93
C GLU A 215 -18.23 -19.62 1.53
N GLN A 216 -17.28 -20.12 0.74
CA GLN A 216 -16.19 -20.96 1.17
C GLN A 216 -15.48 -20.29 2.36
N HIS A 217 -15.41 -21.00 3.48
CA HIS A 217 -14.82 -20.56 4.76
C HIS A 217 -15.67 -19.58 5.60
N GLY A 218 -16.92 -19.33 5.24
CA GLY A 218 -17.84 -18.50 6.04
C GLY A 218 -17.48 -17.01 6.07
N ILE A 219 -16.67 -16.54 5.12
CA ILE A 219 -16.29 -15.14 4.94
C ILE A 219 -17.26 -14.53 3.93
N ARG A 220 -18.05 -13.54 4.33
CA ARG A 220 -19.04 -12.86 3.45
C ARG A 220 -18.61 -11.45 3.11
N THR A 221 -17.95 -10.79 4.04
CA THR A 221 -17.60 -9.37 3.98
C THR A 221 -16.12 -9.18 4.31
N LEU A 222 -15.58 -8.00 4.02
CA LEU A 222 -14.22 -7.66 4.46
C LEU A 222 -14.15 -7.54 5.99
N LEU A 223 -15.27 -7.26 6.65
CA LEU A 223 -15.34 -7.20 8.11
C LEU A 223 -15.06 -8.57 8.76
N ASP A 224 -15.45 -9.66 8.11
CA ASP A 224 -15.20 -11.03 8.60
C ASP A 224 -13.70 -11.39 8.58
N LEU A 225 -12.87 -10.57 7.92
CA LEU A 225 -11.41 -10.69 7.92
C LEU A 225 -10.75 -9.86 9.03
N HIS A 226 -11.51 -9.10 9.83
CA HIS A 226 -10.96 -8.30 10.92
C HIS A 226 -10.28 -9.18 11.97
N GLU A 227 -9.05 -8.82 12.34
CA GLU A 227 -8.15 -9.56 13.23
C GLU A 227 -7.81 -10.98 12.78
N ARG A 228 -8.09 -11.32 11.52
CA ARG A 228 -7.74 -12.63 10.99
C ARG A 228 -6.23 -12.74 10.85
N LYS A 229 -5.63 -13.68 11.56
CA LYS A 229 -4.19 -13.99 11.49
C LYS A 229 -3.80 -14.37 10.05
N LEU A 230 -2.58 -14.07 9.64
CA LEU A 230 -2.06 -14.56 8.37
C LEU A 230 -1.42 -15.93 8.62
N GLN A 231 -1.74 -16.93 7.81
CA GLN A 231 -1.14 -18.26 7.89
C GLN A 231 -0.16 -18.46 6.75
N PHE A 232 1.13 -18.51 7.07
CA PHE A 232 2.17 -18.84 6.10
C PHE A 232 2.50 -20.34 6.15
N ARG A 233 2.92 -20.93 5.03
CA ARG A 233 3.25 -22.37 4.96
C ARG A 233 4.70 -22.67 5.33
N THR A 234 5.54 -21.65 5.38
CA THR A 234 6.96 -21.68 5.77
C THR A 234 7.20 -20.64 6.86
N ASP A 235 8.41 -20.58 7.41
CA ASP A 235 8.84 -19.52 8.33
C ASP A 235 9.19 -18.20 7.60
N PHE A 236 9.10 -18.18 6.27
CA PHE A 236 9.36 -16.98 5.49
C PHE A 236 8.25 -15.94 5.69
N ARG A 237 8.62 -14.68 5.86
CA ARG A 237 7.71 -13.54 6.01
C ARG A 237 8.18 -12.38 5.11
N PRO A 238 7.29 -11.51 4.63
CA PRO A 238 7.73 -10.23 4.06
C PRO A 238 8.58 -9.46 5.07
N LYS A 239 9.48 -8.60 4.59
CA LYS A 239 10.24 -7.72 5.50
C LYS A 239 9.28 -6.73 6.16
N GLU A 240 9.44 -6.57 7.46
CA GLU A 240 8.60 -5.73 8.31
C GLU A 240 8.42 -4.31 7.76
N LYS A 241 9.52 -3.66 7.36
CA LYS A 241 9.51 -2.30 6.79
C LYS A 241 8.56 -2.12 5.59
N TYR A 242 8.34 -3.18 4.80
CA TYR A 242 7.40 -3.13 3.65
C TYR A 242 5.95 -3.34 4.08
N LEU A 243 5.71 -4.17 5.09
CA LEU A 243 4.38 -4.32 5.68
C LEU A 243 3.95 -3.02 6.38
N TRP A 244 4.87 -2.42 7.13
CA TRP A 244 4.66 -1.10 7.73
C TRP A 244 4.36 -0.03 6.66
N TRP A 245 5.10 -0.03 5.54
CA TRP A 245 4.82 0.88 4.44
C TRP A 245 3.43 0.67 3.83
N ALA A 246 3.04 -0.59 3.62
CA ALA A 246 1.71 -0.93 3.13
C ALA A 246 0.61 -0.49 4.10
N PHE A 247 0.83 -0.59 5.41
CA PHE A 247 -0.04 -0.04 6.44
C PHE A 247 -0.19 1.48 6.28
N MET A 248 0.92 2.23 6.23
CA MET A 248 0.88 3.68 6.10
C MET A 248 0.22 4.14 4.79
N PHE A 249 0.51 3.43 3.71
CA PHE A 249 -0.14 3.66 2.43
C PHE A 249 -1.66 3.44 2.52
N SER A 250 -2.11 2.41 3.23
CA SER A 250 -3.53 2.10 3.43
C SER A 250 -4.23 3.19 4.23
N VAL A 251 -3.63 3.63 5.35
CA VAL A 251 -4.12 4.75 6.17
C VAL A 251 -4.22 6.02 5.34
N LEU A 252 -3.16 6.38 4.62
CA LEU A 252 -3.13 7.56 3.74
C LEU A 252 -4.24 7.50 2.68
N LYS A 253 -4.32 6.36 1.97
CA LYS A 253 -5.30 6.18 0.91
C LYS A 253 -6.72 6.34 1.41
N ARG A 254 -7.02 5.80 2.59
CA ARG A 254 -8.34 5.92 3.21
C ARG A 254 -8.63 7.33 3.68
N ALA A 255 -7.67 7.97 4.35
CA ALA A 255 -7.81 9.35 4.82
C ALA A 255 -8.18 10.33 3.69
N TRP A 256 -7.64 10.11 2.47
CA TRP A 256 -7.96 10.94 1.30
C TRP A 256 -9.35 10.72 0.71
N ARG A 257 -9.91 9.52 0.87
CA ARG A 257 -11.24 9.18 0.33
C ARG A 257 -12.36 9.43 1.32
N GLN A 258 -12.01 9.80 2.54
CA GLN A 258 -12.93 9.80 3.64
C GLN A 258 -13.86 11.03 3.63
N ASP A 259 -15.15 10.77 3.80
CA ASP A 259 -16.15 11.80 4.08
C ASP A 259 -16.01 12.33 5.51
N GLN A 260 -16.29 13.63 5.72
CA GLN A 260 -16.18 14.25 7.05
C GLN A 260 -16.97 13.52 8.15
N GLN A 261 -18.07 12.86 7.80
CA GLN A 261 -18.91 12.12 8.74
C GLN A 261 -18.25 10.85 9.29
N GLU A 262 -17.34 10.22 8.55
CA GLU A 262 -16.66 9.00 9.00
C GLU A 262 -15.39 9.30 9.81
N LYS A 263 -14.93 10.57 9.82
CA LYS A 263 -13.59 10.98 10.26
C LYS A 263 -13.23 10.44 11.64
N GLU A 264 -14.12 10.61 12.62
CA GLU A 264 -13.89 10.18 14.00
C GLU A 264 -13.73 8.66 14.11
N THR A 265 -14.57 7.89 13.40
CA THR A 265 -14.52 6.43 13.45
C THR A 265 -13.26 5.86 12.81
N PHE A 266 -12.84 6.43 11.68
CA PHE A 266 -11.56 6.06 11.06
C PHE A 266 -10.37 6.45 11.93
N GLN A 267 -10.40 7.63 12.57
CA GLN A 267 -9.34 8.02 13.48
C GLN A 267 -9.19 7.04 14.64
N GLN A 268 -10.31 6.55 15.17
CA GLN A 268 -10.31 5.51 16.18
C GLN A 268 -9.72 4.20 15.65
N ASP A 269 -10.19 3.71 14.49
CA ASP A 269 -9.70 2.47 13.87
C ASP A 269 -8.20 2.55 13.53
N VAL A 270 -7.72 3.71 13.04
CA VAL A 270 -6.31 3.96 12.73
C VAL A 270 -5.47 4.05 14.00
N SER A 271 -5.96 4.75 15.02
CA SER A 271 -5.27 4.83 16.32
C SER A 271 -5.11 3.44 16.92
N GLU A 272 -6.15 2.61 16.87
CA GLU A 272 -6.09 1.22 17.31
C GLU A 272 -5.11 0.40 16.48
N ALA A 273 -5.17 0.49 15.15
CA ALA A 273 -4.26 -0.23 14.25
C ALA A 273 -2.79 0.20 14.41
N ALA A 274 -2.54 1.50 14.67
CA ALA A 274 -1.20 2.05 14.85
C ALA A 274 -0.52 1.52 16.12
N ARG A 275 -1.29 1.18 17.17
CA ARG A 275 -0.74 0.61 18.41
C ARG A 275 0.03 -0.69 18.16
N TYR A 276 -0.39 -1.48 17.17
CA TYR A 276 0.30 -2.74 16.83
C TYR A 276 1.71 -2.53 16.28
N TRP A 277 1.98 -1.38 15.66
CA TRP A 277 3.31 -1.03 15.18
C TRP A 277 4.17 -0.31 16.23
N GLY A 278 3.55 0.13 17.33
CA GLY A 278 4.21 0.92 18.36
C GLY A 278 4.74 2.27 17.87
N VAL A 279 5.53 2.90 18.73
CA VAL A 279 6.13 4.22 18.47
C VAL A 279 7.56 4.11 17.94
N GLN A 280 8.20 2.94 18.07
CA GLN A 280 9.61 2.73 17.75
C GLN A 280 9.80 1.53 16.82
N THR A 281 9.42 1.63 15.55
CA THR A 281 9.97 0.69 14.58
C THR A 281 11.35 1.16 14.17
N GLU A 282 12.36 0.27 14.16
CA GLU A 282 13.72 0.59 13.71
C GLU A 282 13.76 1.16 12.27
N HIS A 283 12.68 0.93 11.52
CA HIS A 283 12.59 1.17 10.10
C HIS A 283 12.06 2.55 9.74
N VAL A 284 11.57 3.32 10.71
CA VAL A 284 10.87 4.56 10.42
C VAL A 284 11.23 5.63 11.43
N LYS A 285 11.77 6.72 10.91
CA LYS A 285 12.08 7.88 11.73
C LYS A 285 10.78 8.52 12.20
N ARG A 286 10.71 8.93 13.47
CA ARG A 286 9.57 9.68 14.02
C ARG A 286 9.14 10.83 13.12
N ASP A 287 10.09 11.55 12.53
CA ASP A 287 9.80 12.67 11.63
C ASP A 287 9.10 12.27 10.34
N GLN A 288 9.33 11.05 9.83
CA GLN A 288 8.60 10.52 8.67
C GLN A 288 7.13 10.33 9.01
N VAL A 289 6.86 9.72 10.17
CA VAL A 289 5.49 9.48 10.63
C VAL A 289 4.78 10.79 10.97
N ARG A 290 5.47 11.66 11.71
CA ARG A 290 5.00 12.99 12.06
C ARG A 290 4.68 13.80 10.81
N GLY A 291 5.63 13.92 9.88
CA GLY A 291 5.44 14.65 8.63
C GLY A 291 4.25 14.10 7.86
N LEU A 292 4.11 12.77 7.80
CA LEU A 292 2.97 12.15 7.15
C LEU A 292 1.62 12.53 7.80
N LEU A 293 1.54 12.43 9.13
CA LEU A 293 0.32 12.72 9.89
C LEU A 293 -0.03 14.22 9.88
N GLU A 294 0.96 15.11 9.96
CA GLU A 294 0.82 16.56 9.80
C GLU A 294 0.20 16.90 8.43
N GLU A 295 0.67 16.26 7.36
CA GLU A 295 0.13 16.46 6.01
C GLU A 295 -1.35 16.03 5.91
N PHE A 296 -1.83 15.12 6.77
CA PHE A 296 -3.23 14.69 6.78
C PHE A 296 -4.18 15.61 7.54
N GLY A 297 -3.66 16.66 8.20
CA GLY A 297 -4.46 17.50 9.10
C GLY A 297 -5.13 16.68 10.20
N GLN A 298 -4.52 15.55 10.56
CA GLN A 298 -4.92 14.75 11.70
C GLN A 298 -4.09 15.17 12.91
N ASP A 299 -4.74 15.20 14.06
CA ASP A 299 -4.05 15.49 15.31
C ASP A 299 -3.12 14.31 15.66
N ILE A 300 -1.81 14.53 15.47
CA ILE A 300 -0.78 13.51 15.68
C ILE A 300 -0.84 12.98 17.10
N GLU A 301 -1.09 13.87 18.06
CA GLU A 301 -1.06 13.55 19.49
C GLU A 301 -2.14 12.55 19.89
N GLY A 302 -3.24 12.47 19.12
CA GLY A 302 -4.31 11.50 19.33
C GLY A 302 -4.09 10.13 18.69
N ILE A 303 -3.28 10.04 17.62
CA ILE A 303 -3.12 8.79 16.84
C ILE A 303 -1.91 8.00 17.29
N LEU A 304 -0.81 8.71 17.54
CA LEU A 304 0.37 8.14 18.15
C LEU A 304 0.47 8.79 19.52
N PRO A 305 0.14 8.09 20.61
CA PRO A 305 0.34 8.65 21.93
C PRO A 305 1.81 9.04 22.05
N VAL A 306 2.07 10.35 21.99
CA VAL A 306 3.41 10.91 22.06
C VAL A 306 3.89 10.61 23.47
N ARG A 307 4.72 9.56 23.61
CA ARG A 307 5.42 9.36 24.87
C ARG A 307 6.42 10.49 25.06
N ALA A 308 6.38 11.09 26.25
CA ALA A 308 7.25 12.20 26.66
C ALA A 308 8.74 11.83 26.65
N ASP A 309 9.08 10.53 26.65
CA ASP A 309 10.47 10.07 26.74
C ASP A 309 11.21 10.00 25.39
N ILE A 310 10.53 10.34 24.28
CA ILE A 310 11.07 10.17 22.92
C ILE A 310 12.00 11.33 22.50
N ASP A 311 12.04 12.42 23.26
CA ASP A 311 13.00 13.52 23.03
C ASP A 311 14.47 13.07 23.22
N ASN A 312 14.72 11.86 23.72
CA ASN A 312 16.06 11.25 23.86
C ASN A 312 16.47 10.33 22.69
N CYS A 313 15.63 10.12 21.67
CA CYS A 313 16.02 9.37 20.49
C CYS A 313 16.92 10.24 19.61
N HIS A 314 18.25 10.07 19.72
CA HIS A 314 19.29 10.78 18.98
C HIS A 314 18.86 11.24 17.57
N GLU A 315 18.76 12.57 17.39
CA GLU A 315 18.50 13.31 16.14
C GLU A 315 19.62 13.15 15.09
N ALA A 316 20.22 11.97 14.92
CA ALA A 316 21.21 11.72 13.88
C ALA A 316 20.57 11.43 12.50
N GLY A 317 19.25 11.64 12.37
CA GLY A 317 18.53 11.46 11.12
C GLY A 317 18.62 12.70 10.24
N ASP A 318 19.26 12.60 9.09
CA ASP A 318 19.18 13.61 8.03
C ASP A 318 17.71 13.92 7.70
N GLU A 319 17.29 15.17 7.95
CA GLU A 319 15.96 15.73 7.71
C GLU A 319 15.45 15.43 6.29
N GLY A 320 16.36 15.28 5.32
CA GLY A 320 16.05 14.89 3.94
C GLY A 320 15.36 13.52 3.81
N THR A 321 15.59 12.58 4.73
CA THR A 321 14.97 11.24 4.71
C THR A 321 13.46 11.32 4.98
N SER A 322 13.04 12.25 5.84
CA SER A 322 11.62 12.42 6.18
C SER A 322 10.80 12.83 4.97
N TYR A 323 11.33 13.83 4.27
CA TYR A 323 10.72 14.41 3.10
C TYR A 323 10.56 13.40 1.95
N HIS A 324 11.57 12.56 1.72
CA HIS A 324 11.52 11.55 0.67
C HIS A 324 10.44 10.48 0.92
N ALA A 325 10.23 10.07 2.17
CA ALA A 325 9.18 9.12 2.52
C ALA A 325 7.79 9.72 2.31
N ALA A 326 7.55 10.93 2.82
CA ALA A 326 6.28 11.62 2.64
C ALA A 326 5.97 11.86 1.15
N ALA A 327 6.94 12.34 0.38
CA ALA A 327 6.80 12.54 -1.06
C ALA A 327 6.50 11.23 -1.80
N ALA A 328 7.21 10.15 -1.48
CA ALA A 328 6.98 8.85 -2.11
C ALA A 328 5.59 8.28 -1.77
N LEU A 329 5.10 8.45 -0.54
CA LEU A 329 3.74 8.04 -0.14
C LEU A 329 2.68 8.84 -0.89
N VAL A 330 2.83 10.15 -0.98
CA VAL A 330 1.93 11.02 -1.74
C VAL A 330 1.89 10.59 -3.20
N CYS A 331 3.03 10.37 -3.83
CA CYS A 331 3.10 9.93 -5.23
C CYS A 331 2.46 8.58 -5.47
N GLN A 332 2.77 7.61 -4.63
CA GLN A 332 2.13 6.29 -4.71
C GLN A 332 0.61 6.44 -4.58
N THR A 333 0.13 7.34 -3.74
CA THR A 333 -1.31 7.53 -3.49
C THR A 333 -2.01 8.18 -4.68
N ILE A 334 -1.36 9.18 -5.31
CA ILE A 334 -1.80 9.82 -6.55
C ILE A 334 -1.85 8.79 -7.69
N GLU A 335 -0.79 8.00 -7.87
CA GLU A 335 -0.75 6.95 -8.89
C GLU A 335 -1.89 5.93 -8.73
N CYS A 336 -2.22 5.58 -7.50
CA CYS A 336 -3.34 4.67 -7.22
C CYS A 336 -4.70 5.36 -7.28
N ALA A 337 -4.76 6.70 -7.30
CA ALA A 337 -6.01 7.45 -7.43
C ALA A 337 -6.33 7.71 -8.89
N MET A 338 -5.32 7.86 -9.73
CA MET A 338 -5.50 8.00 -11.17
C MET A 338 -6.07 6.68 -11.72
N PRO A 339 -7.24 6.70 -12.38
CA PRO A 339 -7.68 5.53 -13.11
C PRO A 339 -6.57 5.20 -14.10
N ARG A 340 -6.03 3.99 -14.03
CA ARG A 340 -5.20 3.49 -15.13
C ARG A 340 -6.09 3.63 -16.35
N LYS A 341 -5.68 4.46 -17.32
CA LYS A 341 -6.28 4.36 -18.65
C LYS A 341 -6.20 2.87 -18.94
N ALA A 342 -7.36 2.24 -19.14
CA ALA A 342 -7.37 0.94 -19.75
C ALA A 342 -6.70 1.20 -21.09
N GLU A 343 -5.38 1.01 -21.13
CA GLU A 343 -4.70 0.74 -22.37
C GLU A 343 -5.41 -0.52 -22.82
N CYS A 344 -6.36 -0.31 -23.74
CA CYS A 344 -6.85 -1.37 -24.60
C CYS A 344 -5.59 -1.86 -25.30
N VAL A 345 -4.86 -2.75 -24.61
CA VAL A 345 -4.01 -3.71 -25.26
C VAL A 345 -5.02 -4.47 -26.09
N GLU A 346 -5.14 -4.08 -27.36
CA GLU A 346 -5.64 -4.98 -28.37
C GLU A 346 -4.74 -6.19 -28.20
N ASP A 347 -5.26 -7.21 -27.51
CA ASP A 347 -4.61 -8.50 -27.38
C ASP A 347 -4.41 -8.95 -28.83
N GLU A 348 -3.21 -8.73 -29.37
CA GLU A 348 -2.73 -9.48 -30.52
C GLU A 348 -2.75 -10.93 -30.03
N GLU A 349 -3.84 -11.61 -30.37
CA GLU A 349 -4.05 -13.05 -30.23
C GLU A 349 -2.78 -13.72 -30.75
N THR A 350 -1.88 -14.02 -29.82
CA THR A 350 -0.81 -14.96 -30.08
C THR A 350 -1.51 -16.29 -29.95
N ASP A 351 -1.97 -16.80 -31.10
CA ASP A 351 -2.44 -18.17 -31.30
C ASP A 351 -1.35 -19.14 -30.81
N ILE A 352 -1.31 -19.37 -29.51
CA ILE A 352 -0.60 -20.49 -28.91
C ILE A 352 -1.63 -21.61 -28.90
N ASP A 353 -1.58 -22.43 -29.97
CA ASP A 353 -2.24 -23.73 -30.09
C ASP A 353 -1.84 -24.64 -28.92
N ASP A 354 -2.45 -24.46 -27.75
CA ASP A 354 -2.30 -25.31 -26.56
C ASP A 354 -3.51 -26.25 -26.35
N ASP A 355 -4.32 -26.46 -27.39
CA ASP A 355 -5.54 -27.28 -27.35
C ASP A 355 -5.31 -28.81 -27.33
N ASP A 356 -4.06 -29.28 -27.39
CA ASP A 356 -3.76 -30.72 -27.43
C ASP A 356 -3.37 -31.34 -26.08
N TYR A 357 -3.22 -30.57 -24.99
CA TYR A 357 -2.74 -31.15 -23.72
C TYR A 357 -3.84 -31.50 -22.69
N PHE A 358 -5.06 -31.01 -22.84
CA PHE A 358 -6.10 -31.15 -21.80
C PHE A 358 -7.14 -32.27 -22.01
N LYS A 359 -7.16 -32.96 -23.15
CA LYS A 359 -8.20 -33.99 -23.42
C LYS A 359 -7.93 -35.39 -22.88
N ASP A 360 -6.70 -35.74 -22.52
CA ASP A 360 -6.35 -37.14 -22.21
C ASP A 360 -6.33 -37.52 -20.71
N ARG A 361 -6.63 -36.60 -19.77
CA ARG A 361 -6.52 -36.91 -18.32
C ARG A 361 -7.83 -37.02 -17.54
N PHE A 362 -8.98 -36.81 -18.15
CA PHE A 362 -10.28 -36.84 -17.45
C PHE A 362 -11.21 -38.00 -17.83
N LEU A 363 -10.75 -38.98 -18.62
CA LEU A 363 -11.59 -40.13 -19.01
C LEU A 363 -11.27 -41.46 -18.31
N ASP A 364 -10.27 -41.52 -17.42
CA ASP A 364 -10.01 -42.71 -16.60
C ASP A 364 -10.06 -42.36 -15.10
N ARG A 365 -11.27 -42.23 -14.55
CA ARG A 365 -11.55 -42.46 -13.13
C ARG A 365 -13.02 -42.73 -12.84
#